data_AF-A0A7S3NBP1-F1
#
_entry.id   AF-A0A7S3NBP1-F1
#
_cell.length_a   1.000
_cell.length_b   1.000
_cell.length_c   1.000
_cell.angle_alpha   90.00
_cell.angle_beta   90.00
_cell.angle_gamma   90.00
#
_symmetry.space_group_name_H-M   'P 1'
#
loop_
_entity.id
_entity.type
_entity.pdbx_description
1 polymer ?
#
loop_
_entity_poly.entity_id
_entity_poly.type
_entity_poly.pdbx_seq_one_letter_code
_entity_poly.pdbx_strand_id
1 'polypeptide(L)'
;EQTKRVENFGVAPDIEENVLTLIYSSTRLDVEELKGIADMIRPKLTADQVKKLDDPSYVNQEVKEDIAYSKIPDGVKYLKLIEFCAAKHVACELNEAQKQVLRTYCYENNIGYPYELEDKRAEPSVPISKSQLDNFCFDKDASEFQPKYSEYIPSREPTTLAKGEYPDAVPQSEHQLPPHPDDVSWPSYIKEVRKD
;
A
#
# COMPACT_ATOMS: atom_id res chain seq x y z
N GLU A 1 29.84 -40.51 41.72
CA GLU A 1 28.45 -40.13 41.35
C GLU A 1 28.42 -39.60 39.93
N GLN A 2 27.74 -40.28 39.01
CA GLN A 2 27.45 -39.75 37.68
C GLN A 2 26.17 -38.93 37.78
N THR A 3 26.30 -37.61 37.75
CA THR A 3 25.17 -36.71 37.53
C THR A 3 24.64 -36.96 36.12
N LYS A 4 23.52 -37.71 36.02
CA LYS A 4 22.72 -37.79 34.80
C LYS A 4 22.39 -36.36 34.38
N ARG A 5 23.04 -35.85 33.33
CA ARG A 5 22.58 -34.65 32.62
C ARG A 5 21.18 -34.98 32.13
N VAL A 6 20.21 -34.24 32.62
CA VAL A 6 18.86 -34.27 32.06
C VAL A 6 19.01 -33.73 30.64
N GLU A 7 18.89 -34.62 29.66
CA GLU A 7 18.78 -34.24 28.26
C GLU A 7 17.50 -33.41 28.13
N ASN A 8 17.57 -32.24 27.50
CA ASN A 8 16.40 -31.42 27.25
C ASN A 8 15.36 -32.28 26.53
N PHE A 9 14.21 -32.50 27.17
CA PHE A 9 13.15 -33.36 26.66
C PHE A 9 12.46 -32.83 25.39
N GLY A 10 12.88 -31.66 24.89
CA GLY A 10 12.32 -31.06 23.70
C GLY A 10 10.89 -30.60 23.90
N VAL A 11 10.28 -30.20 22.79
CA VAL A 11 8.84 -29.97 22.69
C VAL A 11 8.17 -31.26 22.21
N ALA A 12 6.99 -31.56 22.73
CA ALA A 12 6.25 -32.75 22.34
C ALA A 12 5.76 -32.65 20.88
N PRO A 13 5.75 -33.76 20.11
CA PRO A 13 5.46 -33.72 18.67
C PRO A 13 4.07 -33.17 18.30
N ASP A 14 3.10 -33.30 19.20
CA ASP A 14 1.72 -32.85 19.04
C ASP A 14 1.54 -31.33 19.09
N ILE A 15 2.48 -30.62 19.73
CA ILE A 15 2.49 -29.16 19.82
C ILE A 15 3.67 -28.53 19.07
N GLU A 16 4.50 -29.34 18.42
CA GLU A 16 5.73 -28.89 17.76
C GLU A 16 5.43 -27.85 16.67
N GLU A 17 4.48 -28.11 15.78
CA GLU A 17 4.06 -27.17 14.72
C GLU A 17 3.64 -25.82 15.31
N ASN A 18 2.86 -25.83 16.39
CA ASN A 18 2.39 -24.62 17.06
C ASN A 18 3.55 -23.82 17.67
N VAL A 19 4.52 -24.52 18.28
CA VAL A 19 5.71 -23.88 18.84
C VAL A 19 6.59 -23.28 17.74
N LEU A 20 6.84 -24.03 16.66
CA LEU A 20 7.61 -23.53 15.52
C LEU A 20 6.91 -22.32 14.88
N THR A 21 5.59 -22.37 14.75
CA THR A 21 4.77 -21.26 14.25
C THR A 21 4.85 -20.03 15.14
N LEU A 22 4.81 -20.21 16.47
CA LEU A 22 4.93 -19.10 17.42
C LEU A 22 6.30 -18.42 17.29
N ILE A 23 7.37 -19.21 17.24
CA ILE A 23 8.74 -18.70 17.10
C ILE A 23 8.95 -18.05 15.73
N TYR A 24 8.38 -18.61 14.67
CA TYR A 24 8.42 -18.02 13.34
C TYR A 24 7.70 -16.67 13.32
N SER A 25 6.51 -16.60 13.91
CA SER A 25 5.70 -15.38 13.98
C SER A 25 6.37 -14.29 14.82
N SER A 26 7.12 -14.66 15.86
CA SER A 26 7.85 -13.72 16.72
C SER A 26 8.93 -12.92 15.99
N THR A 27 9.37 -13.36 14.81
CA THR A 27 10.37 -12.65 14.01
C THR A 27 9.76 -11.70 12.99
N ARG A 28 8.43 -11.77 12.79
CA ARG A 28 7.69 -11.04 11.75
C ARG A 28 6.64 -10.08 12.31
N LEU A 29 6.10 -10.39 13.47
CA LEU A 29 5.15 -9.55 14.17
C LEU A 29 5.90 -8.70 15.21
N ASP A 30 5.57 -7.41 15.24
CA ASP A 30 6.12 -6.47 16.21
C ASP A 30 5.34 -6.55 17.53
N VAL A 31 5.47 -7.68 18.23
CA VAL A 31 4.82 -7.97 19.51
C VAL A 31 5.88 -8.42 20.51
N GLU A 32 6.20 -7.57 21.49
CA GLU A 32 7.28 -7.81 22.46
C GLU A 32 7.05 -9.07 23.29
N GLU A 33 5.82 -9.32 23.71
CA GLU A 33 5.45 -10.50 24.50
C GLU A 33 5.67 -11.79 23.72
N LEU A 34 5.37 -11.77 22.41
CA LEU A 34 5.57 -12.92 21.52
C LEU A 34 7.06 -13.23 21.38
N LYS A 35 7.90 -12.20 21.28
CA LYS A 35 9.36 -12.35 21.29
C LYS A 35 9.86 -12.91 22.62
N GLY A 36 9.34 -12.40 23.75
CA GLY A 36 9.65 -12.92 25.08
C GLY A 36 9.29 -14.40 25.23
N ILE A 37 8.13 -14.82 24.73
CA ILE A 37 7.71 -16.23 24.72
C ILE A 37 8.64 -17.07 23.84
N ALA A 38 8.97 -16.61 22.64
CA ALA A 38 9.89 -17.32 21.76
C ALA A 38 11.28 -17.48 22.38
N ASP A 39 11.81 -16.44 23.04
CA ASP A 39 13.10 -16.47 23.73
C ASP A 39 13.11 -17.44 24.92
N MET A 40 11.97 -17.62 25.60
CA MET A 40 11.81 -18.63 26.66
C MET A 40 11.75 -20.07 26.13
N ILE A 41 11.23 -20.26 24.91
CA ILE A 41 11.03 -21.59 24.32
C ILE A 41 12.26 -22.08 23.54
N ARG A 42 12.95 -21.20 22.79
CA ARG A 42 14.12 -21.56 21.97
C ARG A 42 15.17 -22.42 22.69
N PRO A 43 15.56 -22.14 23.94
CA PRO A 43 16.57 -22.94 24.65
C PRO A 43 16.10 -24.36 25.03
N LYS A 44 14.78 -24.63 24.99
CA LYS A 44 14.20 -25.93 25.34
C LYS A 44 14.07 -26.88 24.14
N LEU A 45 14.27 -26.37 22.93
CA LEU A 45 14.19 -27.16 21.70
C LEU A 45 15.36 -28.14 21.58
N THR A 46 15.11 -29.27 20.95
CA THR A 46 16.17 -30.21 20.56
C THR A 46 16.95 -29.67 19.35
N ALA A 47 18.14 -30.20 19.10
CA ALA A 47 18.94 -29.81 17.94
C ALA A 47 18.20 -30.02 16.61
N ASP A 48 17.34 -31.05 16.52
CA ASP A 48 16.54 -31.31 15.32
C ASP A 48 15.37 -30.34 15.18
N GLN A 49 14.72 -29.95 16.28
CA GLN A 49 13.67 -28.93 16.27
C GLN A 49 14.23 -27.54 15.91
N VAL A 50 15.45 -27.22 16.36
CA VAL A 50 16.12 -25.96 16.00
C VAL A 50 16.36 -25.88 14.48
N LYS A 51 16.80 -26.97 13.84
CA LYS A 51 16.99 -26.99 12.38
C LYS A 51 15.69 -26.73 11.61
N LYS A 52 14.54 -27.13 12.17
CA LYS A 52 13.23 -26.89 11.56
C LYS A 52 12.78 -25.43 11.65
N LEU A 53 13.35 -24.62 12.53
CA LEU A 53 13.02 -23.19 12.62
C LEU A 53 13.43 -22.42 11.37
N ASP A 54 14.48 -22.87 10.69
CA ASP A 54 14.98 -22.25 9.46
C ASP A 54 14.17 -22.67 8.22
N ASP A 55 13.32 -23.70 8.35
CA ASP A 55 12.50 -24.22 7.26
C ASP A 55 11.00 -23.87 7.48
N PRO A 56 10.45 -22.92 6.70
CA PRO A 56 9.07 -22.48 6.84
C PRO A 56 8.04 -23.52 6.37
N SER A 57 8.44 -24.75 6.00
CA SER A 57 7.53 -25.86 5.71
C SER A 57 6.99 -26.55 6.97
N TYR A 58 7.65 -26.38 8.13
CA TYR A 58 7.20 -26.93 9.42
C TYR A 58 6.32 -25.96 10.23
N VAL A 59 5.94 -24.85 9.62
CA VAL A 59 5.09 -23.82 10.19
C VAL A 59 3.68 -23.97 9.63
N ASN A 60 2.68 -23.67 10.46
CA ASN A 60 1.30 -23.63 10.02
C ASN A 60 1.14 -22.72 8.79
N GLN A 61 0.64 -23.29 7.70
CA GLN A 61 0.61 -22.63 6.40
C GLN A 61 -0.32 -21.41 6.38
N GLU A 62 -1.45 -21.46 7.09
CA GLU A 62 -2.42 -20.36 7.18
C GLU A 62 -1.79 -19.15 7.87
N VAL A 63 -1.20 -19.36 9.06
CA VAL A 63 -0.49 -18.29 9.79
C VAL A 63 0.65 -17.73 8.94
N LYS A 64 1.40 -18.60 8.27
CA LYS A 64 2.51 -18.19 7.40
C LYS A 64 2.08 -17.29 6.25
N GLU A 65 0.93 -17.57 5.64
CA GLU A 65 0.36 -16.77 4.55
C GLU A 65 -0.14 -15.42 5.08
N ASP A 66 -0.80 -15.40 6.23
CA ASP A 66 -1.33 -14.19 6.85
C ASP A 66 -0.24 -13.19 7.27
N ILE A 67 0.89 -13.71 7.79
CA ILE A 67 2.03 -12.87 8.23
C ILE A 67 3.12 -12.76 7.16
N ALA A 68 2.88 -13.28 5.95
CA ALA A 68 3.80 -13.07 4.85
C ALA A 68 3.80 -11.60 4.46
N TYR A 69 4.99 -10.98 4.46
CA TYR A 69 5.20 -9.72 3.76
C TYR A 69 5.03 -9.96 2.26
N SER A 70 3.79 -9.91 1.77
CA SER A 70 3.55 -9.92 0.34
C SER A 70 3.96 -8.56 -0.21
N LYS A 71 4.73 -8.57 -1.29
CA LYS A 71 5.02 -7.34 -2.03
C LYS A 71 3.69 -6.90 -2.64
N ILE A 72 3.10 -5.84 -2.09
CA ILE A 72 1.87 -5.25 -2.63
C ILE A 72 2.14 -4.92 -4.12
N PRO A 73 1.32 -5.43 -5.07
CA PRO A 73 1.46 -5.10 -6.48
C PRO A 73 1.37 -3.59 -6.68
N ASP A 74 2.19 -3.03 -7.57
CA ASP A 74 2.29 -1.57 -7.71
C ASP A 74 0.95 -0.92 -8.12
N GLY A 75 0.11 -1.63 -8.90
CA GLY A 75 -1.24 -1.18 -9.21
C GLY A 75 -2.17 -1.05 -7.99
N VAL A 76 -2.07 -1.96 -7.00
CA VAL A 76 -2.82 -1.87 -5.74
C VAL A 76 -2.41 -0.64 -4.96
N LYS A 77 -1.11 -0.31 -4.94
CA LYS A 77 -0.60 0.87 -4.24
C LYS A 77 -1.22 2.15 -4.79
N TYR A 78 -1.29 2.29 -6.10
CA TYR A 78 -1.88 3.48 -6.73
C TYR A 78 -3.40 3.56 -6.51
N LEU A 79 -4.13 2.44 -6.57
CA LEU A 79 -5.55 2.42 -6.19
C LEU A 79 -5.75 2.90 -4.75
N LYS A 80 -4.98 2.35 -3.80
CA LYS A 80 -5.08 2.73 -2.39
C LYS A 80 -4.72 4.20 -2.15
N LEU A 81 -3.76 4.74 -2.90
CA LEU A 81 -3.41 6.15 -2.85
C LEU A 81 -4.56 7.04 -3.33
N ILE A 82 -5.23 6.68 -4.43
CA ILE A 82 -6.40 7.40 -4.95
C ILE A 82 -7.56 7.35 -3.94
N GLU A 83 -7.85 6.18 -3.38
CA GLU A 83 -8.87 6.01 -2.33
C GLU A 83 -8.58 6.90 -1.11
N PHE A 84 -7.32 6.95 -0.67
CA PHE A 84 -6.91 7.78 0.45
C PHE A 84 -7.08 9.27 0.15
N CYS A 85 -6.63 9.74 -1.01
CA CYS A 85 -6.79 11.12 -1.45
C CYS A 85 -8.27 11.51 -1.55
N ALA A 86 -9.12 10.64 -2.10
CA ALA A 86 -10.56 10.84 -2.17
C ALA A 86 -11.19 10.98 -0.76
N ALA A 87 -10.79 10.12 0.18
CA ALA A 87 -11.25 10.17 1.58
C ALA A 87 -10.80 11.45 2.32
N LYS A 88 -9.69 12.06 1.89
CA LYS A 88 -9.17 13.31 2.47
C LYS A 88 -9.57 14.56 1.70
N HIS A 89 -10.37 14.42 0.62
CA HIS A 89 -10.72 15.52 -0.28
C HIS A 89 -9.48 16.25 -0.86
N VAL A 90 -8.41 15.49 -1.13
CA VAL A 90 -7.17 15.99 -1.73
C VAL A 90 -7.10 15.49 -3.18
N ALA A 91 -6.63 16.35 -4.09
CA ALA A 91 -6.38 15.94 -5.47
C ALA A 91 -5.26 14.89 -5.53
N CYS A 92 -5.51 13.80 -6.25
CA CYS A 92 -4.51 12.76 -6.50
C CYS A 92 -4.07 12.85 -7.96
N GLU A 93 -2.85 13.32 -8.20
CA GLU A 93 -2.28 13.39 -9.54
C GLU A 93 -1.16 12.36 -9.66
N LEU A 94 -1.45 11.26 -10.34
CA LEU A 94 -0.43 10.29 -10.74
C LEU A 94 0.28 10.77 -12.01
N ASN A 95 1.58 10.51 -12.12
CA ASN A 95 2.30 10.74 -13.36
C ASN A 95 1.96 9.68 -14.43
N GLU A 96 2.32 9.91 -15.68
CA GLU A 96 1.96 9.02 -16.80
C GLU A 96 2.50 7.59 -16.64
N ALA A 97 3.70 7.40 -16.09
CA ALA A 97 4.25 6.07 -15.83
C ALA A 97 3.42 5.30 -14.78
N GLN A 98 2.98 6.00 -13.73
CA GLN A 98 2.13 5.45 -12.68
C GLN A 98 0.72 5.13 -13.20
N LYS A 99 0.15 6.03 -14.01
CA LYS A 99 -1.13 5.82 -14.70
C LYS A 99 -1.08 4.56 -15.59
N GLN A 100 0.01 4.35 -16.33
CA GLN A 100 0.16 3.17 -17.18
C GLN A 100 0.21 1.87 -16.35
N VAL A 101 0.95 1.84 -15.24
CA VAL A 101 1.00 0.68 -14.34
C VAL A 101 -0.38 0.40 -13.74
N LEU A 102 -1.09 1.45 -13.31
CA LEU A 102 -2.45 1.34 -12.79
C LEU A 102 -3.43 0.83 -13.86
N ARG A 103 -3.33 1.33 -15.10
CA ARG A 103 -4.18 0.91 -16.22
C ARG A 103 -4.01 -0.58 -16.52
N THR A 104 -2.78 -1.08 -16.59
CA THR A 104 -2.49 -2.51 -16.78
C THR A 104 -3.09 -3.34 -15.65
N TYR A 105 -2.88 -2.91 -14.40
CA TYR A 105 -3.43 -3.62 -13.24
C TYR A 105 -4.97 -3.65 -13.24
N CYS A 106 -5.62 -2.52 -13.52
CA CYS A 106 -7.08 -2.43 -13.61
C CYS A 106 -7.64 -3.34 -14.71
N TYR A 107 -6.97 -3.41 -15.87
CA TYR A 107 -7.34 -4.31 -16.96
C TYR A 107 -7.23 -5.78 -16.56
N GLU A 108 -6.09 -6.20 -16.02
CA GLU A 108 -5.85 -7.59 -15.61
C GLU A 108 -6.82 -8.07 -14.52
N ASN A 109 -7.26 -7.16 -13.65
CA ASN A 109 -8.13 -7.48 -12.51
C ASN A 109 -9.60 -7.12 -12.74
N ASN A 110 -9.99 -6.67 -13.94
CA ASN A 110 -11.35 -6.25 -14.28
C ASN A 110 -11.92 -5.16 -13.33
N ILE A 111 -11.08 -4.21 -12.95
CA ILE A 111 -11.42 -3.07 -12.09
C ILE A 111 -11.58 -1.82 -12.95
N GLY A 112 -12.59 -0.98 -12.65
CA GLY A 112 -12.77 0.31 -13.33
C GLY A 112 -11.56 1.23 -13.15
N TYR A 113 -11.06 1.81 -14.23
CA TYR A 113 -9.88 2.67 -14.19
C TYR A 113 -10.26 4.12 -13.78
N PRO A 114 -9.70 4.67 -12.69
CA PRO A 114 -10.14 5.97 -12.17
C PRO A 114 -9.94 7.18 -13.09
N TYR A 115 -8.96 7.13 -14.01
CA TYR A 115 -8.63 8.25 -14.90
C TYR A 115 -9.21 8.09 -16.33
N GLU A 116 -10.19 7.21 -16.54
CA GLU A 116 -10.71 6.90 -17.88
C GLU A 116 -11.29 8.12 -18.62
N LEU A 117 -11.81 9.11 -17.88
CA LEU A 117 -12.35 10.35 -18.45
C LEU A 117 -11.26 11.36 -18.85
N GLU A 118 -10.09 11.34 -18.23
CA GLU A 118 -8.97 12.21 -18.59
C GLU A 118 -8.32 11.75 -19.88
N ASP A 119 -8.14 10.44 -20.03
CA ASP A 119 -7.55 9.85 -21.24
C ASP A 119 -8.41 10.11 -22.49
N LYS A 120 -9.73 10.00 -22.36
CA LYS A 120 -10.67 10.30 -23.47
C LYS A 120 -10.70 11.77 -23.87
N ARG A 121 -10.28 12.68 -22.98
CA ARG A 121 -10.15 14.13 -23.28
C ARG A 121 -8.79 14.48 -23.89
N ALA A 122 -7.78 13.63 -23.67
CA ALA A 122 -6.42 13.83 -24.18
C ALA A 122 -6.23 13.26 -25.59
N GLU A 123 -7.21 12.55 -26.16
CA GLU A 123 -7.15 12.22 -27.59
C GLU A 123 -7.15 13.52 -28.41
N PRO A 124 -6.11 13.77 -29.23
CA PRO A 124 -6.14 14.91 -30.12
C PRO A 124 -7.33 14.72 -31.05
N SER A 125 -8.27 15.66 -31.03
CA SER A 125 -9.25 15.84 -32.10
C SER A 125 -8.48 15.76 -33.41
N VAL A 126 -8.66 14.67 -34.15
CA VAL A 126 -8.03 14.48 -35.45
C VAL A 126 -8.34 15.76 -36.24
N PRO A 127 -7.33 16.53 -36.72
CA PRO A 127 -7.62 17.66 -37.57
C PRO A 127 -8.23 17.06 -38.84
N ILE A 128 -9.54 17.23 -39.01
CA ILE A 128 -10.21 16.96 -40.28
C ILE A 128 -9.48 17.83 -41.30
N SER A 129 -8.69 17.19 -42.16
CA SER A 129 -8.03 17.88 -43.28
C SER A 129 -9.11 18.60 -44.08
N LYS A 130 -8.89 19.88 -44.39
CA LYS A 130 -9.77 20.68 -45.28
C LYS A 130 -10.11 19.96 -46.59
N SER A 131 -9.29 19.00 -47.03
CA SER A 131 -9.53 18.20 -48.23
C SER A 131 -10.63 17.12 -48.11
N GLN A 132 -11.23 16.91 -46.93
CA GLN A 132 -12.39 16.02 -46.75
C GLN A 132 -13.74 16.76 -46.68
N LEU A 133 -13.73 18.11 -46.64
CA LEU A 133 -14.94 18.93 -46.61
C LEU A 133 -15.55 19.17 -48.00
N ASP A 134 -14.79 18.99 -49.09
CA ASP A 134 -15.27 19.29 -50.45
C ASP A 134 -15.99 18.11 -51.15
N ASN A 135 -16.13 16.95 -50.50
CA ASN A 135 -16.84 15.78 -51.07
C ASN A 135 -18.15 15.43 -50.37
N PHE A 136 -18.65 16.25 -49.44
CA PHE A 136 -20.03 16.16 -48.98
C PHE A 136 -20.89 17.17 -49.76
N CYS A 137 -21.15 16.86 -51.03
CA CYS A 137 -22.34 17.37 -51.69
C CYS A 137 -23.54 16.83 -50.91
N PHE A 138 -24.18 17.72 -50.17
CA PHE A 138 -25.49 17.50 -49.57
C PHE A 138 -26.49 17.17 -50.68
N ASP A 139 -26.85 15.90 -50.81
CA ASP A 139 -28.18 15.58 -51.30
C ASP A 139 -29.18 16.01 -50.23
N LYS A 140 -29.88 17.06 -50.62
CA LYS A 140 -30.98 17.70 -49.94
C LYS A 140 -32.15 16.73 -49.95
N ASP A 141 -32.39 16.03 -48.83
CA ASP A 141 -33.72 15.62 -48.32
C ASP A 141 -33.56 14.61 -47.17
N ALA A 142 -33.60 15.12 -45.93
CA ALA A 142 -33.96 14.33 -44.74
C ALA A 142 -34.29 15.29 -43.59
N SER A 143 -35.40 16.02 -43.74
CA SER A 143 -36.10 16.60 -42.59
C SER A 143 -36.69 15.47 -41.75
N GLU A 144 -36.06 15.17 -40.62
CA GLU A 144 -36.66 14.69 -39.35
C GLU A 144 -35.63 13.87 -38.55
N PHE A 145 -34.78 14.57 -37.78
CA PHE A 145 -34.20 13.96 -36.58
C PHE A 145 -33.90 15.07 -35.58
N GLN A 146 -34.82 15.28 -34.62
CA GLN A 146 -34.54 16.06 -33.41
C GLN A 146 -34.16 15.10 -32.29
N PRO A 147 -32.91 15.09 -31.81
CA PRO A 147 -32.65 14.59 -30.46
C PRO A 147 -33.00 15.68 -29.45
N LYS A 148 -34.07 15.44 -28.69
CA LYS A 148 -34.40 16.15 -27.45
C LYS A 148 -33.27 15.99 -26.45
N TYR A 149 -32.64 17.08 -26.03
CA TYR A 149 -32.12 17.21 -24.66
C TYR A 149 -32.56 18.56 -24.11
N SER A 150 -33.49 18.45 -23.17
CA SER A 150 -34.04 19.53 -22.36
C SER A 150 -32.97 20.10 -21.43
N GLU A 151 -32.94 21.43 -21.41
CA GLU A 151 -32.21 22.28 -20.51
C GLU A 151 -32.58 22.00 -19.04
N TYR A 152 -31.57 21.84 -18.18
CA TYR A 152 -31.65 22.28 -16.79
C TYR A 152 -30.26 22.71 -16.31
N ILE A 153 -30.00 24.02 -16.37
CA ILE A 153 -28.87 24.67 -15.69
C ILE A 153 -29.48 25.43 -14.50
N PRO A 154 -29.26 25.02 -13.24
CA PRO A 154 -29.58 25.88 -12.11
C PRO A 154 -28.50 26.96 -12.02
N SER A 155 -28.88 28.17 -12.42
CA SER A 155 -28.14 29.41 -12.19
C SER A 155 -27.92 29.59 -10.69
N ARG A 156 -26.66 29.65 -10.23
CA ARG A 156 -26.33 30.07 -8.86
C ARG A 156 -26.00 31.56 -8.88
N GLU A 157 -26.90 32.34 -8.31
CA GLU A 157 -26.66 33.74 -7.94
C GLU A 157 -25.50 33.83 -6.91
N PRO A 158 -24.72 34.93 -6.91
CA PRO A 158 -23.63 35.12 -5.97
C PRO A 158 -24.19 35.61 -4.62
N THR A 159 -24.15 34.76 -3.59
CA THR A 159 -24.48 35.18 -2.23
C THR A 159 -23.34 36.01 -1.64
N THR A 160 -23.69 37.24 -1.28
CA THR A 160 -22.87 38.23 -0.58
C THR A 160 -22.28 37.70 0.72
N LEU A 161 -20.96 37.86 0.88
CA LEU A 161 -20.21 37.64 2.13
C LEU A 161 -20.69 38.59 3.23
N ALA A 162 -21.32 38.04 4.26
CA ALA A 162 -21.53 38.74 5.53
C ALA A 162 -20.19 38.79 6.30
N LYS A 163 -19.82 40.00 6.74
CA LYS A 163 -18.73 40.24 7.70
C LYS A 163 -19.05 39.50 9.00
N GLY A 164 -18.16 38.60 9.40
CA GLY A 164 -18.11 37.99 10.74
C GLY A 164 -16.70 38.13 11.28
N GLU A 165 -16.61 38.66 12.50
CA GLU A 165 -15.40 38.98 13.25
C GLU A 165 -14.52 37.75 13.49
N TYR A 166 -13.19 37.93 13.34
CA TYR A 166 -12.18 36.97 13.78
C TYR A 166 -11.88 37.20 15.26
N PRO A 167 -11.97 36.19 16.15
CA PRO A 167 -11.33 36.27 17.45
C PRO A 167 -9.82 35.97 17.35
N ASP A 168 -9.11 36.53 18.32
CA ASP A 168 -7.68 36.81 18.38
C ASP A 168 -6.70 35.64 18.23
N ALA A 169 -5.48 36.05 17.86
CA ALA A 169 -4.28 35.27 17.69
C ALA A 169 -3.97 34.31 18.86
N VAL A 170 -3.68 33.06 18.50
CA VAL A 170 -3.02 32.07 19.38
C VAL A 170 -1.49 32.22 19.18
N PRO A 171 -0.66 32.24 20.25
CA PRO A 171 0.78 32.43 20.11
C PRO A 171 1.43 31.21 19.43
N GLN A 172 2.30 31.48 18.45
CA GLN A 172 3.16 30.47 17.84
C GLN A 172 4.12 29.89 18.89
N SER A 173 3.93 28.62 19.24
CA SER A 173 4.98 27.82 19.89
C SER A 173 6.00 27.39 18.82
N GLU A 174 7.27 27.72 19.04
CA GLU A 174 8.40 27.33 18.20
C GLU A 174 8.47 25.80 18.08
N HIS A 175 8.11 25.26 16.91
CA HIS A 175 8.41 23.88 16.57
C HIS A 175 9.87 23.78 16.12
N GLN A 176 10.72 23.24 17.00
CA GLN A 176 12.03 22.74 16.62
C GLN A 176 11.88 21.58 15.64
N LEU A 177 12.48 21.74 14.46
CA LEU A 177 12.61 20.69 13.46
C LEU A 177 13.44 19.52 14.03
N PRO A 178 13.10 18.26 13.73
CA PRO A 178 13.95 17.13 14.09
C PRO A 178 15.31 17.21 13.37
N PRO A 179 16.39 16.73 14.01
CA PRO A 179 17.74 16.80 13.43
C PRO A 179 17.86 15.96 12.14
N HIS A 180 18.77 16.39 11.27
CA HIS A 180 19.04 15.78 9.97
C HIS A 180 19.61 14.36 10.17
N PRO A 181 19.26 13.38 9.31
CA PRO A 181 19.71 11.99 9.43
C PRO A 181 21.24 11.77 9.37
N ASP A 182 22.01 12.80 9.02
CA ASP A 182 23.47 12.74 8.97
C ASP A 182 24.15 13.03 10.33
N ASP A 183 23.40 13.49 11.33
CA ASP A 183 23.91 13.77 12.69
C ASP A 183 23.88 12.54 13.62
N VAL A 184 23.46 11.38 13.12
CA VAL A 184 23.39 10.13 13.90
C VAL A 184 24.73 9.38 13.82
N SER A 185 25.60 9.63 14.78
CA SER A 185 26.79 8.79 15.02
C SER A 185 26.34 7.42 15.53
N TRP A 186 26.45 6.40 14.68
CA TRP A 186 26.17 5.01 15.07
C TRP A 186 27.35 4.45 15.90
N PRO A 187 27.09 3.82 17.06
CA PRO A 187 28.15 3.17 17.84
C PRO A 187 28.65 1.91 17.12
N SER A 188 29.92 1.92 16.75
CA SER A 188 30.66 0.77 16.22
C SER A 188 30.74 -0.36 17.26
N TYR A 189 29.91 -1.39 17.12
CA TYR A 189 30.00 -2.60 17.93
C TYR A 189 30.24 -3.82 17.03
N ILE A 190 31.48 -3.97 16.56
CA ILE A 190 32.01 -5.28 16.17
C ILE A 190 33.21 -5.55 17.07
N LYS A 191 32.97 -6.35 18.10
CA LYS A 191 33.99 -6.92 18.97
C LYS A 191 34.74 -8.02 18.24
N GLU A 192 36.06 -7.96 18.37
CA GLU A 192 36.98 -9.08 18.24
C GLU A 192 36.51 -10.31 19.04
N VAL A 193 36.51 -11.49 18.43
CA VAL A 193 36.75 -12.75 19.15
C VAL A 193 37.56 -13.72 18.26
N ARG A 194 38.85 -13.78 18.60
CA ARG A 194 39.84 -14.89 18.61
C ARG A 194 39.85 -15.96 17.50
N LYS A 195 41.02 -16.04 16.87
CA LYS A 195 41.65 -17.29 16.42
C LYS A 195 42.25 -17.99 17.65
N ASP A 196 41.91 -19.26 17.83
CA ASP A 196 42.79 -20.32 18.32
C ASP A 196 42.50 -21.56 17.46
#